data_AF-A0A5J4VGK0-F1
#
_entry.id   AF-A0A5J4VGK0-F1
#
_cell.length_a   1.000
_cell.length_b   1.000
_cell.length_c   1.000
_cell.angle_alpha   90.00
_cell.angle_beta   90.00
_cell.angle_gamma   90.00
#
_symmetry.space_group_name_H-M   'P 1'
#
loop_
_entity.id
_entity.type
_entity.pdbx_description
1 polymer ?
#
loop_
_entity_poly.entity_id
_entity_poly.type
_entity_poly.pdbx_seq_one_letter_code
_entity_poly.pdbx_strand_id
1 'polypeptide(L)'
;MLIELSNAVDAENTKDYKKALQHYKDAQKSVELAIKFQKYPQEKESYQQKLDSVVRTMASTDKNIVSSRSHAILQITIEGRPNENKE
;
A
#
# COMPACT_ATOMS: atom_id res chain seq x y z
N MET A 1 8.07 6.23 12.52
CA MET A 1 6.64 6.25 12.15
C MET A 1 6.29 7.40 11.21
N LEU A 2 6.40 8.68 11.60
CA LEU A 2 6.01 9.80 10.73
C LEU A 2 6.80 9.84 9.41
N ILE A 3 8.12 9.57 9.47
CA ILE A 3 8.99 9.50 8.28
C ILE A 3 8.53 8.39 7.31
N GLU A 4 8.21 7.20 7.82
CA GLU A 4 7.75 6.09 6.96
C GLU A 4 6.38 6.35 6.35
N LEU A 5 5.48 7.04 7.04
CA LEU A 5 4.18 7.43 6.47
C LEU A 5 4.35 8.46 5.35
N SER A 6 5.24 9.44 5.52
CA SER A 6 5.58 10.39 4.45
C SER A 6 6.19 9.68 3.25
N ASN A 7 7.16 8.80 3.47
CA ASN A 7 7.78 8.01 2.40
C ASN A 7 6.77 7.11 1.67
N ALA A 8 5.80 6.55 2.39
CA ALA A 8 4.74 5.74 1.79
C ALA A 8 3.85 6.58 0.87
N VAL A 9 3.43 7.76 1.32
CA VAL A 9 2.61 8.70 0.52
C VAL A 9 3.36 9.18 -0.71
N ASP A 10 4.65 9.53 -0.57
CA ASP A 10 5.48 9.93 -1.70
C ASP A 10 5.59 8.80 -2.75
N ALA A 11 5.74 7.55 -2.30
CA ALA A 11 5.75 6.39 -3.20
C ALA A 11 4.39 6.14 -3.87
N GLU A 12 3.26 6.37 -3.18
CA GLU A 12 1.93 6.30 -3.81
C GLU A 12 1.72 7.39 -4.85
N ASN A 13 2.21 8.61 -4.59
CA ASN A 13 2.17 9.71 -5.55
C ASN A 13 2.97 9.41 -6.82
N THR A 14 4.07 8.66 -6.70
CA THR A 14 4.85 8.17 -7.85
C THR A 14 4.32 6.84 -8.42
N LYS A 15 3.18 6.34 -7.94
CA LYS A 15 2.57 5.04 -8.31
C LYS A 15 3.48 3.82 -8.06
N ASP A 16 4.52 3.98 -7.23
CA ASP A 16 5.35 2.86 -6.77
C ASP A 16 4.67 2.19 -5.58
N TYR A 17 3.53 1.54 -5.87
CA TYR A 17 2.68 0.95 -4.84
C TYR A 17 3.38 -0.17 -4.06
N LYS A 18 4.38 -0.84 -4.66
CA LYS A 18 5.19 -1.85 -3.95
C LYS A 18 6.07 -1.20 -2.89
N LYS A 19 6.73 -0.10 -3.23
CA LYS A 19 7.54 0.68 -2.29
C LYS A 19 6.67 1.34 -1.21
N ALA A 20 5.51 1.88 -1.59
CA ALA A 20 4.53 2.41 -0.64
C ALA A 20 4.10 1.35 0.38
N LEU A 21 3.75 0.15 -0.08
CA LEU A 21 3.36 -0.95 0.79
C LEU A 21 4.48 -1.36 1.75
N GLN A 22 5.74 -1.31 1.32
CA GLN A 22 6.88 -1.58 2.19
C GLN A 22 6.99 -0.54 3.32
N HIS A 23 6.92 0.75 2.98
CA HIS A 23 6.94 1.82 3.99
C HIS A 23 5.75 1.73 4.96
N TYR A 24 4.55 1.38 4.48
CA TYR A 24 3.41 1.15 5.37
C TYR A 24 3.61 -0.04 6.32
N LYS A 25 4.24 -1.13 5.89
CA LYS A 25 4.58 -2.27 6.79
C LYS A 25 5.56 -1.85 7.89
N ASP A 26 6.53 -1.00 7.56
CA ASP A 26 7.51 -0.53 8.54
C ASP A 26 6.89 0.50 9.51
N ALA A 27 5.94 1.31 9.03
CA ALA A 27 5.09 2.14 9.88
C ALA A 27 4.21 1.29 10.81
N GLN A 28 3.58 0.22 10.31
CA GLN A 28 2.76 -0.72 11.09
C GLN A 28 3.57 -1.30 12.26
N LYS A 29 4.74 -1.88 11.98
CA LYS A 29 5.64 -2.44 13.02
C LYS A 29 6.02 -1.41 14.07
N SER A 30 6.29 -0.17 13.64
CA SER A 30 6.63 0.93 14.56
C SER A 30 5.48 1.23 15.53
N VAL A 31 4.23 1.23 15.03
CA VAL A 31 3.03 1.46 15.86
C VAL A 31 2.77 0.29 16.80
N GLU A 32 2.92 -0.95 16.33
CA GLU A 32 2.77 -2.15 17.16
C GLU A 32 3.76 -2.16 18.34
N LEU A 33 5.02 -1.76 18.09
CA LEU A 33 6.02 -1.58 19.15
C LEU A 33 5.60 -0.48 20.14
N ALA A 34 5.09 0.66 19.64
CA ALA A 34 4.60 1.73 20.49
C ALA A 34 3.44 1.26 21.40
N ILE A 35 2.48 0.50 20.85
CA ILE A 35 1.36 -0.09 21.60
C ILE A 35 1.88 -1.06 22.68
N LYS A 36 2.86 -1.90 22.34
CA LYS A 36 3.43 -2.90 23.24
C LYS A 36 4.09 -2.28 24.46
N PHE A 37 4.76 -1.15 24.30
CA PHE A 37 5.49 -0.48 25.37
C PHE A 37 4.72 0.68 26.02
N GLN A 38 3.53 1.02 25.51
CA GLN A 38 2.71 2.08 26.07
C GLN A 38 2.09 1.66 27.41
N LYS A 39 2.34 2.48 28.44
CA LYS A 39 1.86 2.31 29.82
C LYS A 39 0.51 3.01 30.05
N TYR A 40 0.19 4.05 29.29
CA TYR A 40 -1.03 4.83 29.43
C TYR A 40 -2.15 4.29 28.53
N PRO A 41 -3.27 3.80 29.09
CA PRO A 41 -4.36 3.22 28.30
C PRO A 41 -4.93 4.16 27.23
N GLN A 42 -5.08 5.45 27.57
CA GLN A 42 -5.57 6.49 26.65
C GLN A 42 -4.67 6.67 25.41
N GLU A 43 -3.36 6.61 25.60
CA GLU A 43 -2.41 6.70 24.48
C GLU A 43 -2.35 5.39 23.70
N LYS A 44 -2.57 4.26 24.36
CA LYS A 44 -2.66 2.95 23.71
C LYS A 44 -3.84 2.90 22.74
N GLU A 45 -4.99 3.45 23.11
CA GLU A 45 -6.14 3.61 22.23
C GLU A 45 -5.82 4.50 21.03
N SER A 46 -5.15 5.64 21.25
CA SER A 46 -4.70 6.51 20.15
C SER A 46 -3.77 5.79 19.19
N TYR A 47 -2.82 5.00 19.68
CA TYR A 47 -1.93 4.20 18.83
C TYR A 47 -2.69 3.07 18.11
N GLN A 48 -3.69 2.45 18.74
CA GLN A 48 -4.54 1.46 18.09
C GLN A 48 -5.32 2.06 16.92
N GLN A 49 -5.91 3.25 17.09
CA GLN A 49 -6.59 3.96 15.99
C GLN A 49 -5.63 4.27 14.83
N LYS A 50 -4.38 4.64 15.14
CA LYS A 50 -3.34 4.85 14.12
C LYS A 50 -2.99 3.55 13.40
N LEU A 51 -2.85 2.44 14.13
CA LEU A 51 -2.59 1.12 13.55
C LEU A 51 -3.70 0.72 12.57
N ASP A 52 -4.97 0.87 12.98
CA ASP A 52 -6.12 0.53 12.15
C ASP A 52 -6.15 1.38 10.87
N SER A 53 -5.77 2.66 10.95
CA SER A 53 -5.65 3.54 9.79
C SER A 53 -4.56 3.08 8.82
N VAL A 54 -3.38 2.68 9.33
CA VAL A 54 -2.29 2.16 8.50
C VAL A 54 -2.71 0.86 7.81
N VAL A 55 -3.34 -0.07 8.53
CA VAL A 55 -3.81 -1.35 7.98
C VAL A 55 -4.86 -1.13 6.88
N ARG A 56 -5.83 -0.22 7.07
CA ARG A 56 -6.81 0.12 6.02
C ARG A 56 -6.14 0.71 4.78
N THR A 57 -5.13 1.56 4.97
CA THR A 57 -4.39 2.17 3.86
C THR A 57 -3.62 1.12 3.07
N MET A 58 -2.92 0.22 3.76
CA MET A 58 -2.23 -0.93 3.12
C MET A 58 -3.17 -1.78 2.26
N ALA A 59 -4.38 -2.06 2.75
CA ALA A 59 -5.37 -2.83 1.99
C ALA A 59 -5.79 -2.11 0.69
N SER A 60 -5.90 -0.78 0.72
CA SER A 60 -6.17 0.03 -0.47
C SER A 60 -4.98 0.08 -1.43
N THR A 61 -3.75 0.24 -0.92
CA THR A 61 -2.52 0.17 -1.73
C THR A 61 -2.37 -1.19 -2.40
N ASP A 62 -2.66 -2.29 -1.70
CA ASP A 62 -2.61 -3.65 -2.26
C ASP A 62 -3.62 -3.85 -3.40
N LYS A 63 -4.84 -3.32 -3.25
CA LYS A 63 -5.84 -3.29 -4.33
C LYS A 63 -5.33 -2.54 -5.57
N ASN A 64 -4.62 -1.43 -5.39
CA ASN A 64 -4.02 -0.67 -6.50
C ASN A 64 -2.93 -1.47 -7.21
N ILE A 65 -2.12 -2.27 -6.49
CA ILE A 65 -1.15 -3.19 -7.08
C ILE A 65 -1.87 -4.23 -7.95
N VAL A 66 -2.91 -4.87 -7.42
CA VAL A 66 -3.67 -5.90 -8.16
C VAL A 66 -4.35 -5.32 -9.40
N SER A 67 -5.02 -4.17 -9.26
CA SER A 67 -5.67 -3.46 -10.37
C SER A 67 -4.68 -3.08 -11.49
N SER A 68 -3.49 -2.60 -11.11
CA SER A 68 -2.43 -2.26 -12.08
C SER A 68 -1.92 -3.50 -12.84
N ARG A 69 -1.84 -4.66 -12.18
CA ARG A 69 -1.47 -5.93 -12.83
C ARG A 69 -2.56 -6.40 -13.79
N SER A 70 -3.83 -6.27 -13.42
CA SER A 70 -4.95 -6.61 -14.31
C SER A 70 -4.98 -5.75 -15.57
N HIS A 71 -4.72 -4.44 -15.45
CA HIS A 71 -4.60 -3.55 -16.61
C HIS A 71 -3.44 -3.93 -17.54
N ALA A 72 -2.28 -4.28 -16.98
CA ALA A 72 -1.13 -4.71 -17.78
C ALA A 72 -1.41 -6.00 -18.56
N ILE A 73 -2.11 -6.97 -17.96
CA ILE A 73 -2.48 -8.23 -18.64
C ILE A 73 -3.47 -7.97 -19.78
N LEU A 74 -4.44 -7.07 -19.58
CA LEU A 74 -5.39 -6.68 -20.63
C LEU A 74 -4.70 -6.04 -21.84
N GLN A 75 -3.72 -5.15 -21.62
CA GLN A 75 -2.95 -4.53 -22.71
C GLN A 75 -2.17 -5.56 -23.54
N ILE A 76 -1.47 -6.51 -22.88
CA ILE A 76 -0.75 -7.58 -23.59
C ILE A 76 -1.70 -8.44 -24.43
N THR A 77 -2.91 -8.70 -23.93
CA THR A 77 -3.90 -9.54 -24.62
C THR A 77 -4.50 -8.84 -25.85
N ILE A 78 -4.56 -7.51 -25.85
CA ILE A 78 -5.07 -6.71 -26.97
C ILE A 78 -3.97 -6.48 -28.01
N GLU A 79 -2.74 -6.16 -27.58
CA GLU A 79 -1.60 -5.91 -28.47
C GLU A 79 -0.99 -7.18 -29.08
N GLY A 80 -1.23 -8.34 -28.47
CA GLY A 80 -0.76 -9.65 -28.94
C GLY A 80 -1.64 -10.33 -30.00
N ARG A 81 -2.69 -9.68 -30.52
CA ARG A 81 -3.48 -10.24 -31.64
C ARG A 81 -2.82 -9.88 -32.97
N PRO A 82 -2.24 -10.84 -33.73
CA PRO A 82 -1.92 -10.57 -35.12
C PRO A 82 -3.23 -10.25 -35.85
N ASN A 83 -3.28 -9.08 -36.46
CA ASN A 83 -4.34 -8.69 -37.36
C ASN A 83 -4.28 -9.61 -38.59
N GLU A 84 -4.90 -10.78 -38.52
CA GLU A 84 -5.14 -11.63 -39.69
C GLU A 84 -6.29 -11.04 -40.53
N ASN A 85 -6.09 -9.82 -41.02
CA ASN A 85 -6.78 -9.37 -42.22
C ASN A 85 -5.88 -9.76 -43.40
N LYS A 86 -6.07 -10.98 -43.91
CA LYS A 86 -5.65 -11.32 -45.27
C LYS A 86 -6.86 -11.13 -46.19
N GLU A 87 -6.56 -10.44 -47.28
CA GLU A 87 -7.38 -10.04 -48.42
C GLU A 87 -8.31 -11.13 -48.97
#